data_AF-A0A662RLQ8-F1
#
_entry.id   AF-A0A662RLQ8-F1
#
_cell.length_a   1.000
_cell.length_b   1.000
_cell.length_c   1.000
_cell.angle_alpha   90.00
_cell.angle_beta   90.00
_cell.angle_gamma   90.00
#
_symmetry.space_group_name_H-M   'P 1'
#
loop_
_entity.id
_entity.type
_entity.pdbx_description
1 polymer ?
#
loop_
_entity_poly.entity_id
_entity_poly.type
_entity_poly.pdbx_seq_one_letter_code
_entity_poly.pdbx_strand_id
1 'polypeptide(L)'
;MLRDIKVTLYDIFGYLLPGAVFLAAIAVLFWAIYIPQTPLVFVQLTIETWVLILLLAYFSGHIVQALGNLLIEPFFSIKSLAFSKSRADSLPDALVQSAKSKASAMLGVDLKDISPEWLYRICDETVVQCGAIGDREVYQYREGFYRGLTVSFLMLFLSLVVRTAVPGTSLKLSDTLQAINGLVLLFFILISLAGSLLAFLRYRRFARYRVIQAIIGFLALQGSKGSKNFQDGKEEA
;
A
#
# COMPACT_ATOMS: atom_id res chain seq x y z
N MET A 1 -28.06 12.61 -11.54
CA MET A 1 -27.91 12.33 -10.09
C MET A 1 -26.49 11.84 -9.86
N LEU A 2 -25.50 12.74 -9.96
CA LEU A 2 -24.08 12.49 -9.68
C LEU A 2 -23.76 13.18 -8.35
N ARG A 3 -24.37 12.72 -7.26
CA ARG A 3 -24.08 13.27 -5.94
C ARG A 3 -22.74 12.70 -5.49
N ASP A 4 -21.75 13.57 -5.55
CA ASP A 4 -20.43 13.47 -4.94
C ASP A 4 -19.56 12.29 -5.38
N ILE A 5 -19.01 12.38 -6.61
CA ILE A 5 -17.75 11.70 -6.90
C ILE A 5 -16.67 12.38 -6.05
N LYS A 6 -16.54 11.94 -4.79
CA LYS A 6 -15.39 12.29 -3.97
C LYS A 6 -14.27 11.39 -4.45
N VAL A 7 -13.52 11.87 -5.44
CA VAL A 7 -12.19 11.32 -5.72
C VAL A 7 -11.42 11.45 -4.42
N THR A 8 -11.24 10.32 -3.73
CA THR A 8 -10.61 10.34 -2.43
C THR A 8 -9.10 10.47 -2.60
N LEU A 9 -8.41 10.94 -1.56
CA LEU A 9 -6.95 10.84 -1.53
C LEU A 9 -6.49 9.38 -1.70
N TYR A 10 -7.33 8.42 -1.31
CA TYR A 10 -7.08 7.00 -1.55
C TYR A 10 -7.08 6.65 -3.04
N ASP A 11 -7.97 7.20 -3.85
CA ASP A 11 -7.97 6.89 -5.29
C ASP A 11 -6.71 7.42 -5.99
N ILE A 12 -6.30 8.63 -5.64
CA ILE A 12 -5.14 9.29 -6.24
C ILE A 12 -3.85 8.61 -5.81
N PHE A 13 -3.64 8.48 -4.50
CA PHE A 13 -2.39 7.92 -3.97
C PHE A 13 -2.40 6.40 -3.98
N GLY A 14 -3.49 5.74 -3.65
CA GLY A 14 -3.57 4.28 -3.61
C GLY A 14 -3.49 3.64 -4.98
N TYR A 15 -4.09 4.24 -6.01
CA TYR A 15 -4.21 3.62 -7.34
C TYR A 15 -3.56 4.44 -8.45
N LEU A 16 -3.98 5.69 -8.64
CA LEU A 16 -3.60 6.46 -9.82
C LEU A 16 -2.08 6.66 -9.92
N LEU A 17 -1.44 7.11 -8.84
CA LEU A 17 0.00 7.41 -8.84
C LEU A 17 0.87 6.14 -9.00
N PRO A 18 0.70 5.05 -8.22
CA PRO A 18 1.41 3.80 -8.47
C PRO A 18 1.15 3.24 -9.87
N GLY A 19 -0.09 3.33 -10.34
CA GLY A 19 -0.48 2.86 -11.65
C GLY A 19 0.16 3.65 -12.79
N ALA A 20 0.30 4.98 -12.66
CA ALA A 20 1.01 5.81 -13.63
C ALA A 20 2.50 5.44 -13.72
N VAL A 21 3.17 5.23 -12.58
CA VAL A 21 4.58 4.80 -12.56
C VAL A 21 4.73 3.42 -13.20
N PHE A 22 3.80 2.50 -12.92
CA PHE A 22 3.82 1.15 -13.50
C PHE A 22 3.54 1.15 -15.00
N LEU A 23 2.58 1.95 -15.46
CA LEU A 23 2.28 2.11 -16.89
C LEU A 23 3.47 2.71 -17.64
N ALA A 24 4.15 3.70 -17.05
CA ALA A 24 5.38 4.25 -17.58
C ALA A 24 6.49 3.17 -17.66
N ALA A 25 6.62 2.32 -16.63
CA ALA A 25 7.57 1.21 -16.66
C ALA A 25 7.27 0.22 -17.80
N ILE A 26 6.01 -0.20 -17.97
CA ILE A 26 5.59 -1.07 -19.07
C ILE A 26 5.88 -0.41 -20.43
N ALA A 27 5.56 0.88 -20.57
CA ALA A 27 5.82 1.61 -21.81
C ALA A 27 7.33 1.67 -22.12
N VAL A 28 8.18 1.91 -21.11
CA VAL A 28 9.65 1.88 -21.25
C VAL A 28 10.13 0.48 -21.64
N LEU A 29 9.59 -0.57 -21.02
CA LEU A 29 9.96 -1.95 -21.35
C LEU A 29 9.55 -2.31 -22.78
N PHE A 30 8.33 -1.96 -23.17
CA PHE A 30 7.83 -2.17 -24.52
C PHE A 30 8.69 -1.42 -25.55
N TRP A 31 8.98 -0.14 -25.28
CA TRP A 31 9.87 0.66 -26.11
C TRP A 31 11.26 0.05 -26.22
N ALA A 32 11.81 -0.44 -25.10
CA ALA A 32 13.13 -1.04 -25.06
C ALA A 32 13.25 -2.33 -25.89
N ILE A 33 12.19 -3.13 -25.94
CA ILE A 33 12.17 -4.44 -26.62
C ILE A 33 11.79 -4.29 -28.10
N TYR A 34 10.70 -3.58 -28.40
CA TYR A 34 10.07 -3.65 -29.72
C TYR A 34 10.51 -2.53 -30.67
N ILE A 35 10.84 -1.35 -30.16
CA ILE A 35 11.19 -0.17 -30.97
C ILE A 35 12.40 0.59 -30.42
N PRO A 36 13.54 -0.10 -30.17
CA PRO A 36 14.67 0.47 -29.44
C PRO A 36 15.42 1.60 -30.13
N GLN A 37 15.24 1.76 -31.44
CA GLN A 37 15.89 2.80 -32.26
C GLN A 37 14.99 4.03 -32.44
N THR A 38 13.73 3.97 -32.04
CA THR A 38 12.82 5.11 -32.13
C THR A 38 13.15 6.09 -31.02
N PRO A 39 13.52 7.35 -31.33
CA PRO A 39 13.82 8.34 -30.31
C PRO A 39 12.58 8.69 -29.50
N LEU A 40 12.78 9.00 -28.22
CA LEU A 40 11.73 9.61 -27.41
C LEU A 40 11.42 11.00 -27.96
N VAL A 41 10.14 11.29 -28.16
CA VAL A 41 9.64 12.56 -28.70
C VAL A 41 8.61 13.15 -27.76
N PHE A 42 8.59 14.47 -27.64
CA PHE A 42 7.50 15.17 -26.99
C PHE A 42 6.31 15.21 -27.94
N VAL A 43 5.20 14.61 -27.53
CA VAL A 43 3.95 14.60 -28.30
C VAL A 43 2.91 15.39 -27.52
N GLN A 44 2.22 16.32 -28.20
CA GLN A 44 1.06 16.96 -27.64
C GLN A 44 -0.09 15.96 -27.63
N LEU A 45 -0.55 15.60 -26.43
CA LEU A 45 -1.66 14.68 -26.26
C LEU A 45 -2.98 15.43 -26.32
N THR A 46 -3.98 14.80 -26.94
CA THR A 46 -5.36 15.30 -26.90
C THR A 46 -5.97 15.06 -25.52
N ILE A 47 -7.09 15.72 -25.21
CA ILE A 47 -7.81 15.54 -23.95
C ILE A 47 -8.29 14.09 -23.81
N GLU A 48 -8.79 13.49 -24.89
CA GLU A 48 -9.25 12.10 -24.93
C GLU A 48 -8.10 11.14 -24.59
N THR A 49 -6.90 11.42 -25.10
CA THR A 49 -5.70 10.62 -24.81
C THR A 49 -5.29 10.75 -23.35
N TRP A 50 -5.34 11.96 -22.77
CA TRP A 50 -5.10 12.17 -21.34
C TRP A 50 -6.09 11.40 -20.47
N VAL A 51 -7.38 11.48 -20.79
CA VAL A 51 -8.44 10.74 -20.08
C VAL A 51 -8.17 9.23 -20.17
N LEU A 52 -7.83 8.72 -21.36
CA LEU A 52 -7.50 7.31 -21.53
C LEU A 52 -6.29 6.88 -20.69
N ILE A 53 -5.20 7.66 -20.70
CA ILE A 53 -4.00 7.38 -19.89
C ILE A 53 -4.34 7.38 -18.40
N LEU A 54 -5.15 8.33 -17.92
CA LEU A 54 -5.56 8.39 -16.52
C LEU A 54 -6.41 7.19 -16.12
N LEU A 55 -7.34 6.76 -16.98
CA LEU A 55 -8.13 5.54 -16.75
C LEU A 55 -7.24 4.29 -16.72
N LEU A 56 -6.33 4.14 -17.69
CA LEU A 56 -5.39 3.04 -17.75
C LEU A 56 -4.46 3.02 -16.53
N ALA A 57 -3.97 4.19 -16.09
CA ALA A 57 -3.18 4.32 -14.88
C ALA A 57 -3.99 3.90 -13.65
N TYR A 58 -5.25 4.34 -13.52
CA TYR A 58 -6.11 3.93 -12.41
C TYR A 58 -6.32 2.40 -12.36
N PHE A 59 -6.66 1.77 -13.48
CA PHE A 59 -6.80 0.31 -13.57
C PHE A 59 -5.48 -0.41 -13.29
N SER A 60 -4.37 0.10 -13.82
CA SER A 60 -3.04 -0.43 -13.55
C SER A 60 -2.69 -0.36 -12.07
N GLY A 61 -3.12 0.68 -11.35
CA GLY A 61 -2.98 0.80 -9.90
C GLY A 61 -3.61 -0.35 -9.13
N HIS A 62 -4.83 -0.76 -9.51
CA HIS A 62 -5.49 -1.93 -8.91
C HIS A 62 -4.71 -3.23 -9.17
N ILE A 63 -4.23 -3.43 -10.40
CA ILE A 63 -3.41 -4.60 -10.77
C ILE A 63 -2.13 -4.63 -9.94
N VAL A 64 -1.43 -3.50 -9.85
CA VAL A 64 -0.21 -3.34 -9.05
C VAL A 64 -0.46 -3.65 -7.58
N GLN A 65 -1.60 -3.23 -7.03
CA GLN A 65 -1.96 -3.55 -5.65
C GLN A 65 -2.19 -5.05 -5.45
N ALA A 66 -2.84 -5.73 -6.40
CA ALA A 66 -3.01 -7.18 -6.37
C ALA A 66 -1.66 -7.91 -6.49
N LEU A 67 -0.77 -7.45 -7.38
CA LEU A 67 0.60 -7.96 -7.49
C LEU A 67 1.39 -7.74 -6.20
N GLY A 68 1.24 -6.57 -5.56
CA GLY A 68 1.88 -6.28 -4.29
C GLY A 68 1.44 -7.23 -3.17
N ASN A 69 0.15 -7.60 -3.13
CA ASN A 69 -0.32 -8.64 -2.21
C ASN A 69 0.37 -9.98 -2.48
N LEU A 70 0.33 -10.43 -3.74
CA LEU A 70 0.92 -11.70 -4.17
C LEU A 70 2.43 -11.78 -3.89
N LEU A 71 3.16 -10.71 -4.19
CA LEU A 71 4.63 -10.68 -4.13
C LEU A 71 5.19 -10.39 -2.75
N ILE A 72 4.47 -9.66 -1.90
CA ILE A 72 5.03 -9.22 -0.60
C ILE A 72 4.49 -10.05 0.56
N GLU A 73 3.21 -10.45 0.54
CA GLU A 73 2.56 -11.13 1.66
C GLU A 73 3.21 -12.48 2.01
N PRO A 74 3.60 -13.35 1.05
CA PRO A 74 4.21 -14.64 1.37
C PRO A 74 5.58 -14.52 2.04
N PHE A 75 6.36 -13.50 1.68
CA PHE A 75 7.73 -13.33 2.16
C PHE A 75 7.80 -12.51 3.46
N PHE A 76 6.78 -11.69 3.72
CA PHE A 76 6.78 -10.76 4.84
C PHE A 76 5.40 -10.70 5.51
N SER A 77 5.08 -11.69 6.35
CA SER A 77 3.93 -11.57 7.26
C SER A 77 4.22 -10.47 8.28
N ILE A 78 3.72 -9.27 8.03
CA ILE A 78 3.93 -8.11 8.90
C ILE A 78 3.24 -8.32 10.25
N LYS A 79 2.15 -9.09 10.24
CA LYS A 79 1.46 -9.49 11.46
C LYS A 79 2.42 -10.29 12.33
N SER A 80 3.02 -11.37 11.84
CA SER A 80 3.97 -12.14 12.65
C SER A 80 5.19 -11.32 13.11
N LEU A 81 5.67 -10.38 12.27
CA LEU A 81 6.77 -9.47 12.61
C LEU A 81 6.44 -8.50 13.75
N ALA A 82 5.19 -8.04 13.87
CA ALA A 82 4.79 -7.13 14.94
C ALA A 82 4.79 -7.82 16.32
N PHE A 83 4.60 -9.14 16.34
CA PHE A 83 4.56 -9.97 17.55
C PHE A 83 5.87 -10.76 17.79
N SER A 84 6.90 -10.61 16.95
CA SER A 84 8.14 -11.36 17.11
C SER A 84 8.97 -10.83 18.28
N LYS A 85 9.19 -11.64 19.33
CA LYS A 85 9.91 -11.23 20.56
C LYS A 85 11.34 -10.74 20.37
N SER A 86 11.98 -11.11 19.26
CA SER A 86 13.41 -10.87 19.03
C SER A 86 13.76 -9.47 18.49
N ARG A 87 12.79 -8.57 18.34
CA ARG A 87 13.03 -7.22 17.81
C ARG A 87 12.75 -6.17 18.87
N ALA A 88 13.66 -5.19 19.01
CA ALA A 88 13.49 -3.99 19.84
C ALA A 88 12.19 -3.21 19.54
N ASP A 89 11.65 -3.48 18.37
CA ASP A 89 10.51 -2.86 17.74
C ASP A 89 9.20 -3.67 17.92
N SER A 90 9.23 -4.82 18.58
CA SER A 90 8.01 -5.62 18.78
C SER A 90 7.06 -5.00 19.80
N LEU A 91 5.79 -5.40 19.75
CA LEU A 91 4.85 -5.09 20.83
C LEU A 91 5.34 -5.73 22.14
N PRO A 92 5.39 -4.98 23.26
CA PRO A 92 5.68 -5.56 24.57
C PRO A 92 4.74 -6.73 24.88
N ASP A 93 5.30 -7.86 25.34
CA ASP A 93 4.52 -9.06 25.69
C ASP A 93 3.38 -8.73 26.67
N ALA A 94 3.61 -7.81 27.61
CA ALA A 94 2.59 -7.35 28.55
C ALA A 94 1.34 -6.74 27.88
N LEU A 95 1.52 -5.97 26.80
CA LEU A 95 0.39 -5.39 26.05
C LEU A 95 -0.36 -6.49 25.28
N VAL A 96 0.37 -7.44 24.69
CA VAL A 96 -0.23 -8.57 23.98
C VAL A 96 -1.07 -9.43 24.94
N GLN A 97 -0.54 -9.76 26.12
CA GLN A 97 -1.26 -10.52 27.13
C GLN A 97 -2.47 -9.76 27.70
N SER A 98 -2.34 -8.44 27.91
CA SER A 98 -3.46 -7.60 28.32
C SER A 98 -4.58 -7.61 27.27
N ALA A 99 -4.21 -7.53 25.98
CA ALA A 99 -5.18 -7.57 24.88
C ALA A 99 -5.87 -8.93 24.80
N LYS A 100 -5.13 -10.04 24.93
CA LYS A 100 -5.70 -11.39 25.00
C LYS A 100 -6.68 -11.53 26.16
N SER A 101 -6.28 -11.14 27.37
CA SER A 101 -7.12 -11.22 28.57
C SER A 101 -8.42 -10.42 28.40
N LYS A 102 -8.31 -9.18 27.91
CA LYS A 102 -9.47 -8.32 27.64
C LYS A 102 -10.39 -8.90 26.55
N ALA A 103 -9.83 -9.40 25.46
CA ALA A 103 -10.60 -10.03 24.38
C ALA A 103 -11.30 -11.32 24.84
N SER A 104 -10.61 -12.17 25.61
CA SER A 104 -11.21 -13.38 26.20
C SER A 104 -12.39 -13.04 27.11
N ALA A 105 -12.23 -12.02 27.98
CA ALA A 105 -13.29 -11.57 28.87
C ALA A 105 -14.48 -10.98 28.11
N MET A 106 -14.23 -10.23 27.03
CA MET A 106 -15.27 -9.62 26.20
C MET A 106 -16.07 -10.66 25.40
N LEU A 107 -15.41 -11.68 24.85
CA LEU A 107 -16.03 -12.69 23.99
C LEU A 107 -16.55 -13.92 24.75
N GLY A 108 -16.14 -14.11 26.00
CA GLY A 108 -16.49 -15.31 26.78
C GLY A 108 -15.82 -16.60 26.28
N VAL A 109 -14.67 -16.49 25.61
CA VAL A 109 -13.93 -17.61 25.02
C VAL A 109 -12.46 -17.57 25.49
N ASP A 110 -11.84 -18.72 25.75
CA ASP A 110 -10.40 -18.78 26.06
C ASP A 110 -9.56 -18.54 24.79
N LEU A 111 -8.84 -17.41 24.74
CA LEU A 111 -7.98 -17.02 23.61
C LEU A 111 -6.48 -17.18 23.90
N LYS A 112 -6.06 -18.01 24.87
CA LYS A 112 -4.63 -18.22 25.18
C LYS A 112 -3.79 -18.56 23.94
N ASP A 113 -4.28 -19.49 23.13
CA ASP A 113 -3.59 -20.01 21.94
C ASP A 113 -4.01 -19.33 20.63
N ILE A 114 -4.67 -18.17 20.70
CA ILE A 114 -5.08 -17.44 19.51
C ILE A 114 -3.86 -17.01 18.68
N SER A 115 -3.95 -17.16 17.36
CA SER A 115 -2.92 -16.65 16.47
C SER A 115 -2.84 -15.12 16.59
N PRO A 116 -1.64 -14.52 16.45
CA PRO A 116 -1.51 -13.07 16.56
C PRO A 116 -2.33 -12.31 15.51
N GLU A 117 -2.58 -12.94 14.37
CA GLU A 117 -3.39 -12.41 13.26
C GLU A 117 -4.86 -12.29 13.65
N TRP A 118 -5.40 -13.29 14.34
CA TRP A 118 -6.77 -13.27 14.85
C TRP A 118 -6.93 -12.30 16.02
N LEU A 119 -5.95 -12.23 16.92
CA LEU A 119 -5.94 -11.21 17.98
C LEU A 119 -5.99 -9.81 17.39
N TYR A 120 -5.14 -9.52 16.40
CA TYR A 120 -5.17 -8.24 15.69
C TYR A 120 -6.55 -7.96 15.06
N ARG A 121 -7.15 -8.94 14.37
CA ARG A 121 -8.49 -8.78 13.75
C ARG A 121 -9.57 -8.45 14.79
N ILE A 122 -9.58 -9.12 15.93
CA ILE A 122 -10.55 -8.84 17.01
C ILE A 122 -10.37 -7.42 17.53
N CYS A 123 -9.13 -7.02 17.83
CA CYS A 123 -8.83 -5.67 18.30
C CYS A 123 -9.24 -4.59 17.28
N ASP A 124 -8.82 -4.75 16.02
CA ASP A 124 -9.11 -3.82 14.92
C ASP A 124 -10.62 -3.66 14.70
N GLU A 125 -11.35 -4.76 14.62
CA GLU A 125 -12.79 -4.76 14.41
C GLU A 125 -13.55 -4.13 15.58
N THR A 126 -13.13 -4.40 16.82
CA THR A 126 -13.76 -3.79 18.01
C THR A 126 -13.57 -2.27 18.01
N VAL A 127 -12.37 -1.79 17.67
CA VAL A 127 -12.07 -0.35 17.58
C VAL A 127 -12.94 0.33 16.52
N VAL A 128 -13.15 -0.33 15.38
CA VAL A 128 -14.01 0.15 14.29
C VAL A 128 -15.47 0.24 14.73
N GLN A 129 -15.98 -0.78 15.42
CA GLN A 129 -17.35 -0.81 15.92
C GLN A 129 -17.61 0.27 16.98
N CYS A 130 -16.57 0.73 17.68
CA CYS A 130 -16.64 1.87 18.61
C CYS A 130 -16.57 3.25 17.92
N GLY A 131 -16.55 3.31 16.59
CA GLY A 131 -16.61 4.57 15.83
C GLY A 131 -15.25 5.21 15.49
N ALA A 132 -14.13 4.57 15.80
CA ALA A 132 -12.79 5.07 15.47
C ALA A 132 -12.35 4.67 14.03
N ILE A 133 -13.20 4.98 13.04
CA ILE A 133 -13.02 4.55 11.63
C ILE A 133 -11.92 5.35 10.91
N GLY A 134 -11.79 6.65 11.20
CA GLY A 134 -10.94 7.56 10.42
C GLY A 134 -9.47 7.16 10.34
N ASP A 135 -8.87 6.73 11.46
CA ASP A 135 -7.45 6.36 11.47
C ASP A 135 -7.18 5.06 10.71
N ARG A 136 -8.13 4.11 10.71
CA ARG A 136 -7.99 2.83 10.00
C ARG A 136 -7.88 3.04 8.50
N GLU A 137 -8.76 3.88 7.94
CA GLU A 137 -8.74 4.24 6.52
C GLU A 137 -7.40 4.89 6.16
N VAL A 138 -6.86 5.72 7.06
CA VAL A 138 -5.56 6.37 6.89
C VAL A 138 -4.42 5.35 6.76
N TYR A 139 -4.37 4.36 7.64
CA TYR A 139 -3.35 3.31 7.56
C TYR A 139 -3.53 2.42 6.34
N GLN A 140 -4.77 2.05 6.00
CA GLN A 140 -5.07 1.18 4.87
C GLN A 140 -4.68 1.83 3.54
N TYR A 141 -4.97 3.12 3.34
CA TYR A 141 -4.57 3.81 2.11
C TYR A 141 -3.04 3.90 2.00
N ARG A 142 -2.34 4.25 3.10
CA ARG A 142 -0.88 4.40 3.09
C ARG A 142 -0.21 3.07 2.82
N GLU A 143 -0.71 2.00 3.41
CA GLU A 143 -0.23 0.65 3.17
C GLU A 143 -0.37 0.25 1.71
N GLY A 144 -1.57 0.44 1.12
CA GLY A 144 -1.81 0.19 -0.30
C GLY A 144 -0.90 1.01 -1.20
N PHE A 145 -0.77 2.31 -0.93
CA PHE A 145 0.09 3.23 -1.67
C PHE A 145 1.56 2.79 -1.68
N TYR A 146 2.17 2.58 -0.51
CA TYR A 146 3.59 2.22 -0.44
C TYR A 146 3.86 0.83 -1.02
N ARG A 147 2.95 -0.12 -0.80
CA ARG A 147 3.04 -1.45 -1.42
C ARG A 147 2.97 -1.36 -2.94
N GLY A 148 2.04 -0.56 -3.47
CA GLY A 148 1.92 -0.36 -4.91
C GLY A 148 3.17 0.30 -5.49
N LEU A 149 3.65 1.38 -4.86
CA LEU A 149 4.89 2.04 -5.29
C LEU A 149 6.11 1.13 -5.27
N THR A 150 6.24 0.23 -4.29
CA THR A 150 7.33 -0.75 -4.26
C THR A 150 7.37 -1.57 -5.55
N VAL A 151 6.22 -2.10 -5.96
CA VAL A 151 6.08 -2.90 -7.19
C VAL A 151 6.29 -2.04 -8.43
N SER A 152 5.69 -0.84 -8.50
CA SER A 152 5.84 0.06 -9.66
C SER A 152 7.29 0.49 -9.87
N PHE A 153 8.00 0.88 -8.81
CA PHE A 153 9.41 1.27 -8.92
C PHE A 153 10.33 0.08 -9.21
N LEU A 154 10.00 -1.11 -8.69
CA LEU A 154 10.74 -2.33 -9.05
C LEU A 154 10.58 -2.65 -10.53
N MET A 155 9.36 -2.53 -11.07
CA MET A 155 9.10 -2.71 -12.50
C MET A 155 9.84 -1.66 -13.34
N LEU A 156 9.84 -0.40 -12.91
CA LEU A 156 10.58 0.68 -13.59
C LEU A 156 12.09 0.41 -13.58
N PHE A 157 12.63 -0.03 -12.44
CA PHE A 157 14.03 -0.45 -12.33
C PHE A 157 14.37 -1.55 -13.33
N LEU A 158 13.58 -2.63 -13.39
CA LEU A 158 13.80 -3.73 -14.34
C LEU A 158 13.70 -3.24 -15.79
N SER A 159 12.73 -2.38 -16.10
CA SER A 159 12.51 -1.84 -17.45
C SER A 159 13.69 -0.97 -17.90
N LEU A 160 14.25 -0.16 -17.01
CA LEU A 160 15.43 0.66 -17.28
C LEU A 160 16.70 -0.20 -17.42
N VAL A 161 16.86 -1.26 -16.63
CA VAL A 161 17.97 -2.23 -16.79
C VAL A 161 17.91 -2.88 -18.17
N VAL A 162 16.73 -3.36 -18.59
CA VAL A 162 16.53 -3.88 -19.95
C VAL A 162 16.89 -2.82 -20.99
N ARG A 163 16.47 -1.56 -20.78
CA ARG A 163 16.80 -0.48 -21.70
C ARG A 163 18.31 -0.21 -21.80
N THR A 164 19.07 -0.33 -20.71
CA THR A 164 20.53 -0.16 -20.77
C THR A 164 21.25 -1.25 -21.54
N ALA A 165 20.66 -2.45 -21.64
CA ALA A 165 21.23 -3.56 -22.41
C ALA A 165 21.00 -3.38 -23.93
N VAL A 166 20.11 -2.49 -24.35
CA VAL A 166 19.75 -2.29 -25.75
C VAL A 166 20.27 -0.93 -26.26
N PRO A 167 21.14 -0.90 -27.29
CA PRO A 167 21.69 0.34 -27.82
C PRO A 167 20.64 1.17 -28.58
N GLY A 168 20.92 2.47 -28.79
CA GLY A 168 20.07 3.37 -29.60
C GLY A 168 19.19 4.34 -28.81
N THR A 169 19.40 4.46 -27.49
CA THR A 169 18.61 5.35 -26.63
C THR A 169 18.88 6.81 -26.99
N SER A 170 17.88 7.50 -27.53
CA SER A 170 17.98 8.90 -27.94
C SER A 170 16.70 9.68 -27.65
N LEU A 171 16.85 10.98 -27.44
CA LEU A 171 15.79 11.95 -27.22
C LEU A 171 15.81 12.94 -28.38
N LYS A 172 14.67 13.13 -29.03
CA LYS A 172 14.50 14.17 -30.04
C LYS A 172 13.89 15.42 -29.40
N LEU A 173 14.70 16.48 -29.32
CA LEU A 173 14.27 17.80 -28.86
C LEU A 173 14.27 18.76 -30.05
N SER A 174 13.07 19.12 -30.51
CA SER A 174 12.87 19.86 -31.77
C SER A 174 13.53 19.12 -32.95
N ASP A 175 14.50 19.74 -33.64
CA ASP A 175 15.23 19.14 -34.76
C ASP A 175 16.53 18.45 -34.35
N THR A 176 16.86 18.45 -33.06
CA THR A 176 18.09 17.84 -32.55
C THR A 176 17.84 16.44 -32.00
N LEU A 177 18.68 15.50 -32.41
CA LEU A 177 18.71 14.15 -31.86
C LEU A 177 19.86 14.04 -30.85
N GLN A 178 19.52 13.92 -29.57
CA GLN A 178 20.49 13.79 -28.50
C GLN A 178 20.55 12.34 -28.01
N ALA A 179 21.71 11.71 -28.08
CA ALA A 179 21.92 10.40 -27.48
C ALA A 179 21.83 10.52 -25.95
N ILE A 180 21.08 9.62 -25.31
CA ILE A 180 21.00 9.59 -23.85
C ILE A 180 22.24 8.86 -23.33
N ASN A 181 23.03 9.56 -22.51
CA ASN A 181 24.23 9.00 -21.89
C ASN A 181 23.87 7.84 -20.95
N GLY A 182 24.63 6.74 -21.00
CA GLY A 182 24.47 5.60 -20.10
C GLY A 182 24.54 5.97 -18.61
N LEU A 183 25.32 6.98 -18.24
CA LEU A 183 25.36 7.51 -16.87
C LEU A 183 24.02 8.10 -16.42
N VAL A 184 23.28 8.74 -17.34
CA VAL A 184 21.94 9.28 -17.04
C VAL A 184 20.97 8.12 -16.80
N LEU A 185 21.01 7.06 -17.61
CA LEU A 185 20.19 5.87 -17.38
C LEU A 185 20.54 5.19 -16.05
N LEU A 186 21.82 5.04 -15.74
CA LEU A 186 22.27 4.47 -14.46
C LEU A 186 21.74 5.25 -13.26
N PHE A 187 21.76 6.58 -13.33
CA PHE A 187 21.19 7.44 -12.29
C PHE A 187 19.70 7.14 -12.06
N PHE A 188 18.89 7.03 -13.12
CA PHE A 188 17.47 6.69 -12.99
C PHE A 188 17.22 5.25 -12.52
N ILE A 189 18.09 4.30 -12.87
CA ILE A 189 18.06 2.93 -12.33
C ILE A 189 18.26 2.97 -10.81
N LEU A 190 19.29 3.67 -10.34
CA LEU A 190 19.59 3.77 -8.91
C LEU A 190 18.46 4.47 -8.14
N ILE A 191 17.89 5.53 -8.70
CA ILE A 191 16.72 6.20 -8.10
C ILE A 191 15.51 5.27 -8.03
N SER A 192 15.23 4.49 -9.08
CA SER A 192 14.09 3.58 -9.10
C SER A 192 14.27 2.47 -8.05
N LEU A 193 15.47 1.90 -7.94
CA LEU A 193 15.78 0.90 -6.92
C LEU A 193 15.67 1.48 -5.50
N ALA A 194 16.26 2.66 -5.26
CA ALA A 194 16.17 3.35 -3.98
C ALA A 194 14.71 3.68 -3.64
N GLY A 195 13.92 4.13 -4.62
CA GLY A 195 12.49 4.40 -4.48
C GLY A 195 11.70 3.16 -4.07
N SER A 196 11.93 2.02 -4.72
CA SER A 196 11.31 0.75 -4.36
C SER A 196 11.65 0.32 -2.93
N LEU A 197 12.94 0.39 -2.56
CA LEU A 197 13.41 0.05 -1.21
C LEU A 197 12.81 0.98 -0.14
N LEU A 198 12.85 2.29 -0.35
CA LEU A 198 12.27 3.26 0.58
C LEU A 198 10.76 3.08 0.74
N ALA A 199 10.04 2.84 -0.36
CA ALA A 199 8.61 2.52 -0.32
C ALA A 199 8.35 1.23 0.47
N PHE A 200 9.18 0.20 0.28
CA PHE A 200 9.04 -1.06 1.01
C PHE A 200 9.29 -0.90 2.51
N LEU A 201 10.33 -0.15 2.89
CA LEU A 201 10.62 0.15 4.30
C LEU A 201 9.49 0.96 4.95
N ARG A 202 8.91 1.93 4.21
CA ARG A 202 7.75 2.70 4.65
C ARG A 202 6.52 1.83 4.82
N TYR A 203 6.22 0.98 3.85
CA TYR A 203 5.14 -0.02 3.92
C TYR A 203 5.23 -0.86 5.19
N ARG A 204 6.42 -1.45 5.46
CA ARG A 204 6.65 -2.26 6.66
C ARG A 204 6.41 -1.48 7.95
N ARG A 205 6.90 -0.24 8.01
CA ARG A 205 6.71 0.63 9.18
C ARG A 205 5.23 0.93 9.42
N PHE A 206 4.48 1.29 8.38
CA PHE A 206 3.06 1.63 8.50
C PHE A 206 2.19 0.43 8.87
N ALA A 207 2.40 -0.71 8.24
CA ALA A 207 1.64 -1.92 8.55
C ALA A 207 1.89 -2.39 9.99
N ARG A 208 3.10 -2.20 10.54
CA ARG A 208 3.38 -2.41 11.96
C ARG A 208 2.66 -1.40 12.86
N TYR A 209 2.70 -0.11 12.52
CA TYR A 209 1.98 0.91 13.28
C TYR A 209 0.49 0.67 13.32
N ARG A 210 -0.11 0.17 12.23
CA ARG A 210 -1.52 -0.25 12.21
C ARG A 210 -1.82 -1.31 13.27
N VAL A 211 -0.99 -2.35 13.38
CA VAL A 211 -1.18 -3.42 14.38
C VAL A 211 -1.05 -2.87 15.80
N ILE A 212 -0.04 -2.04 16.05
CA ILE A 212 0.18 -1.41 17.36
C ILE A 212 -1.02 -0.54 17.75
N GLN A 213 -1.48 0.32 16.84
CA GLN A 213 -2.61 1.21 17.09
C GLN A 213 -3.91 0.46 17.31
N ALA A 214 -4.16 -0.62 16.56
CA ALA A 214 -5.34 -1.46 16.80
C ALA A 214 -5.33 -2.07 18.21
N ILE A 215 -4.19 -2.57 18.68
CA ILE A 215 -4.07 -3.16 20.03
C ILE A 215 -4.19 -2.09 21.12
N ILE A 216 -3.47 -0.97 20.98
CA ILE A 216 -3.53 0.12 21.97
C ILE A 216 -4.94 0.72 22.01
N GLY A 217 -5.53 1.00 20.84
CA GLY A 217 -6.90 1.48 20.72
C GLY A 217 -7.88 0.52 21.40
N PHE A 218 -7.78 -0.78 21.11
CA PHE A 218 -8.60 -1.80 21.76
C PHE A 218 -8.44 -1.80 23.27
N LEU A 219 -7.21 -1.70 23.80
CA LEU A 219 -6.96 -1.62 25.24
C LEU A 219 -7.50 -0.33 25.86
N ALA A 220 -7.38 0.79 25.16
CA ALA A 220 -7.80 2.11 25.60
C ALA A 220 -9.33 2.30 25.63
N LEU A 221 -10.10 1.50 24.89
CA LEU A 221 -11.55 1.46 25.03
C LEU A 221 -11.90 1.14 26.48
N GLN A 222 -12.25 2.13 27.29
CA GLN A 222 -12.72 1.88 28.65
C GLN A 222 -13.88 0.92 28.55
N GLY A 223 -13.87 -0.14 29.38
CA GLY A 223 -14.93 -1.15 29.38
C GLY A 223 -16.26 -0.41 29.49
N SER A 224 -16.96 -0.29 28.36
CA SER A 224 -18.22 0.41 28.28
C SER A 224 -19.11 -0.28 29.29
N LYS A 225 -19.36 0.38 30.42
CA LYS A 225 -20.36 -0.02 31.41
C LYS A 225 -21.73 0.19 30.79
N GLY A 226 -22.01 -0.56 29.72
CA GLY A 226 -23.12 -0.34 28.78
C GLY A 226 -23.98 -1.57 28.55
N SER A 227 -23.83 -2.63 29.35
CA SER A 227 -24.81 -3.73 29.44
C SER A 227 -25.77 -3.53 30.63
N LYS A 228 -26.23 -2.29 30.86
CA LYS A 228 -27.37 -2.04 31.76
C LYS A 228 -28.65 -1.63 31.05
N ASN A 229 -28.63 -1.26 29.76
CA ASN A 229 -29.83 -0.75 29.07
C ASN A 229 -30.41 -1.69 28.00
N PHE A 230 -29.92 -2.93 27.85
CA PHE A 230 -30.53 -3.91 26.94
C PHE A 230 -31.55 -4.84 27.63
N GLN A 231 -31.82 -4.63 28.94
CA GLN A 231 -32.83 -5.39 29.70
C GLN A 231 -34.13 -4.62 30.01
N ASP A 232 -34.17 -3.30 29.90
CA ASP A 232 -35.39 -2.52 30.21
C ASP A 232 -36.39 -2.40 29.03
N GLY A 233 -36.21 -3.18 27.97
CA GLY A 233 -37.11 -3.20 26.80
C GLY A 233 -38.16 -4.32 26.80
N LYS A 234 -38.33 -5.05 27.90
CA LYS A 234 -39.31 -6.15 28.03
C LYS A 234 -40.22 -5.96 29.24
N GLU A 235 -41.05 -4.91 29.27
CA GLU A 235 -42.19 -4.90 30.20
C GLU A 235 -43.27 -3.86 29.87
N GLU A 236 -43.77 -3.81 28.62
CA GLU A 236 -45.12 -3.27 28.38
C GLU A 236 -45.82 -4.10 27.29
N ALA A 237 -46.50 -5.17 27.74
CA ALA A 237 -47.57 -5.87 27.02
C ALA A 237 -48.67 -6.21 28.02
#